data_AF-A0A933CTP7-F1
#
_entry.id   AF-A0A933CTP7-F1
#
_cell.length_a   1.000
_cell.length_b   1.000
_cell.length_c   1.000
_cell.angle_alpha   90.00
_cell.angle_beta   90.00
_cell.angle_gamma   90.00
#
_symmetry.space_group_name_H-M   'P 1'
#
loop_
_entity.id
_entity.type
_entity.pdbx_description
1 polymer ?
#
loop_
_entity_poly.entity_id
_entity_poly.type
_entity_poly.pdbx_seq_one_letter_code
_entity_poly.pdbx_strand_id
1 'polypeptide(L)'
;MTPEQAIKQAALQRGADQVGIAAVSRINECAPPGHRPDDILIGAKSVIVLAGRTTPRGAWRSPDYRTHYNNRDFPRVRTGIAMAVAKFIESEYGYYSIGQVPPPIGFNPSLSFKLCAEMAGLGTRSMAAGILLNRELGLPNFSVCITTMPLPADQPLTDPICPHPSCVELWQKHKSTPCLDVCPECLSGELEG
;
A
#
# COMPACT_ATOMS: atom_id res chain seq x y z
N MET A 1 1.80 15.32 -21.24
CA MET A 1 1.75 14.45 -20.06
C MET A 1 0.84 15.11 -19.05
N THR A 2 -0.16 14.42 -18.54
CA THR A 2 -1.05 14.99 -17.52
C THR A 2 -0.32 15.10 -16.16
N PRO A 3 -0.78 15.95 -15.22
CA PRO A 3 -0.13 16.08 -13.92
C PRO A 3 0.00 14.76 -13.16
N GLU A 4 -1.05 13.93 -13.17
CA GLU A 4 -1.02 12.61 -12.53
C GLU A 4 0.01 11.66 -13.16
N GLN A 5 0.20 11.72 -14.49
CA GLN A 5 1.21 10.93 -15.17
C GLN A 5 2.63 11.41 -14.81
N ALA A 6 2.84 12.72 -14.74
CA ALA A 6 4.13 13.31 -14.38
C ALA A 6 4.53 12.96 -12.94
N ILE A 7 3.59 13.05 -11.99
CA ILE A 7 3.80 12.67 -10.59
C ILE A 7 4.13 11.18 -10.46
N LYS A 8 3.36 10.30 -11.13
CA LYS A 8 3.65 8.86 -11.16
C LYS A 8 5.04 8.59 -11.75
N GLN A 9 5.39 9.24 -12.84
CA GLN A 9 6.71 9.09 -13.46
C GLN A 9 7.84 9.56 -12.54
N ALA A 10 7.69 10.70 -11.87
CA ALA A 10 8.67 11.21 -10.92
C ALA A 10 8.91 10.22 -9.76
N ALA A 11 7.83 9.63 -9.23
CA ALA A 11 7.92 8.60 -8.20
C ALA A 11 8.62 7.32 -8.68
N LEU A 12 8.29 6.83 -9.88
CA LEU A 12 8.93 5.65 -10.47
C LEU A 12 10.43 5.87 -10.71
N GLN A 13 10.82 7.04 -11.25
CA GLN A 13 12.23 7.40 -11.46
C GLN A 13 13.04 7.48 -10.15
N ARG A 14 12.36 7.72 -9.02
CA ARG A 14 12.96 7.77 -7.68
C ARG A 14 12.99 6.42 -6.97
N GLY A 15 12.47 5.35 -7.60
CA GLY A 15 12.60 3.98 -7.11
C GLY A 15 11.31 3.35 -6.55
N ALA A 16 10.14 3.93 -6.80
CA ALA A 16 8.89 3.20 -6.57
C ALA A 16 8.74 2.10 -7.63
N ASP A 17 8.23 0.92 -7.26
CA ASP A 17 7.94 -0.14 -8.24
C ASP A 17 6.57 0.09 -8.90
N GLN A 18 5.57 0.55 -8.12
CA GLN A 18 4.25 0.93 -8.60
C GLN A 18 3.73 2.16 -7.85
N VAL A 19 2.87 2.94 -8.51
CA VAL A 19 2.31 4.17 -7.97
C VAL A 19 0.83 4.27 -8.31
N GLY A 20 0.01 4.53 -7.31
CA GLY A 20 -1.42 4.74 -7.44
C GLY A 20 -1.84 6.04 -6.77
N ILE A 21 -3.01 6.57 -7.15
CA ILE A 21 -3.57 7.79 -6.58
C ILE A 21 -4.96 7.47 -6.04
N ALA A 22 -5.17 7.72 -4.75
CA ALA A 22 -6.48 7.61 -4.11
C ALA A 22 -7.08 8.99 -3.84
N ALA A 23 -8.40 9.09 -4.00
CA ALA A 23 -9.16 10.27 -3.57
C ALA A 23 -9.31 10.26 -2.04
N VAL A 24 -9.09 11.40 -1.39
CA VAL A 24 -9.27 11.54 0.07
C VAL A 24 -10.72 11.28 0.48
N SER A 25 -11.70 11.70 -0.33
CA SER A 25 -13.12 11.44 -0.06
C SER A 25 -13.42 9.95 0.10
N ARG A 26 -12.88 9.09 -0.78
CA ARG A 26 -13.07 7.64 -0.72
C ARG A 26 -12.38 7.02 0.50
N ILE A 27 -11.20 7.52 0.86
CA ILE A 27 -10.52 7.06 2.09
C ILE A 27 -11.37 7.43 3.31
N ASN A 28 -11.98 8.61 3.34
CA ASN A 28 -12.75 9.12 4.46
C ASN A 28 -14.08 8.38 4.69
N GLU A 29 -14.61 7.71 3.67
CA GLU A 29 -15.77 6.81 3.79
C GLU A 29 -15.46 5.60 4.70
N CYS A 30 -14.20 5.15 4.77
CA CYS A 30 -13.80 3.99 5.56
C CYS A 30 -12.95 4.36 6.80
N ALA A 31 -12.13 5.41 6.70
CA ALA A 31 -11.22 5.80 7.77
C ALA A 31 -11.97 6.53 8.90
N PRO A 32 -11.77 6.13 10.18
CA PRO A 32 -12.35 6.84 11.31
C PRO A 32 -11.71 8.23 11.46
N PRO A 33 -12.45 9.22 12.03
CA PRO A 33 -11.86 10.52 12.39
C PRO A 33 -10.61 10.38 13.28
N GLY A 34 -9.62 11.24 13.08
CA GLY A 34 -8.29 11.16 13.68
C GLY A 34 -7.31 10.28 12.89
N HIS A 35 -7.78 9.55 11.87
CA HIS A 35 -6.99 8.65 11.02
C HIS A 35 -7.13 8.95 9.53
N ARG A 36 -7.71 10.10 9.17
CA ARG A 36 -7.97 10.47 7.79
C ARG A 36 -6.83 11.32 7.23
N PRO A 37 -6.62 11.33 5.89
CA PRO A 37 -5.61 12.19 5.28
C PRO A 37 -5.81 13.68 5.58
N ASP A 38 -7.06 14.13 5.68
CA ASP A 38 -7.42 15.52 5.98
C ASP A 38 -7.38 15.87 7.48
N ASP A 39 -7.27 14.89 8.36
CA ASP A 39 -6.88 15.12 9.77
C ASP A 39 -5.36 15.44 9.89
N ILE A 40 -4.57 15.06 8.88
CA ILE A 40 -3.10 15.24 8.84
C ILE A 40 -2.71 16.48 8.04
N LEU A 41 -3.28 16.64 6.84
CA LEU A 41 -3.07 17.81 5.98
C LEU A 41 -4.40 18.50 5.72
N ILE A 42 -4.59 19.68 6.32
CA ILE A 42 -5.80 20.48 6.14
C ILE A 42 -6.03 20.73 4.65
N GLY A 43 -7.22 20.36 4.17
CA GLY A 43 -7.61 20.53 2.77
C GLY A 43 -7.09 19.45 1.82
N ALA A 44 -6.55 18.34 2.32
CA ALA A 44 -6.12 17.22 1.49
C ALA A 44 -7.21 16.75 0.51
N LYS A 45 -6.82 16.50 -0.74
CA LYS A 45 -7.72 16.04 -1.83
C LYS A 45 -7.28 14.71 -2.43
N SER A 46 -5.98 14.46 -2.47
CA SER A 46 -5.42 13.25 -3.07
C SER A 46 -4.29 12.67 -2.22
N VAL A 47 -4.16 11.34 -2.28
CA VAL A 47 -3.07 10.57 -1.67
C VAL A 47 -2.36 9.79 -2.77
N ILE A 48 -1.08 10.09 -2.98
CA ILE A 48 -0.21 9.33 -3.87
C ILE A 48 0.38 8.18 -3.07
N VAL A 49 0.11 6.95 -3.47
CA VAL A 49 0.55 5.73 -2.80
C VAL A 49 1.69 5.10 -3.59
N LEU A 50 2.79 4.85 -2.90
CA LEU A 50 4.02 4.27 -3.43
C LEU A 50 4.13 2.84 -2.95
N ALA A 51 4.11 1.88 -3.86
CA ALA A 51 4.32 0.47 -3.54
C ALA A 51 5.71 0.03 -4.00
N GLY A 52 6.33 -0.84 -3.22
CA GLY A 52 7.55 -1.49 -3.66
C GLY A 52 7.83 -2.83 -3.01
N ARG A 53 8.75 -3.58 -3.61
CA ARG A 53 9.17 -4.88 -3.10
C ARG A 53 9.82 -4.72 -1.72
N THR A 54 9.43 -5.59 -0.80
CA THR A 54 9.92 -5.54 0.59
C THR A 54 11.37 -6.00 0.72
N THR A 55 11.84 -6.90 -0.15
CA THR A 55 13.19 -7.48 -0.03
C THR A 55 13.67 -7.90 -1.43
N PRO A 56 14.93 -7.63 -1.82
CA PRO A 56 15.51 -8.14 -3.06
C PRO A 56 15.47 -9.67 -3.14
N ARG A 57 15.26 -10.22 -4.34
CA ARG A 57 15.21 -11.69 -4.57
C ARG A 57 16.47 -12.43 -4.11
N GLY A 58 17.64 -11.78 -4.17
CA GLY A 58 18.90 -12.35 -3.70
C GLY A 58 18.92 -12.57 -2.19
N ALA A 59 18.33 -11.64 -1.42
CA ALA A 59 18.22 -11.78 0.02
C ALA A 59 17.35 -12.98 0.38
N TRP A 60 16.24 -13.23 -0.35
CA TRP A 60 15.42 -14.45 -0.18
C TRP A 60 16.16 -15.77 -0.38
N ARG A 61 17.27 -15.77 -1.13
CA ARG A 61 18.11 -16.96 -1.34
C ARG A 61 19.30 -17.04 -0.38
N SER A 62 19.45 -16.08 0.54
CA SER A 62 20.51 -16.12 1.53
C SER A 62 20.21 -17.19 2.59
N PRO A 63 21.20 -18.01 2.99
CA PRO A 63 21.03 -18.94 4.10
C PRO A 63 21.02 -18.24 5.47
N ASP A 64 21.43 -16.97 5.55
CA ASP A 64 21.50 -16.21 6.80
C ASP A 64 20.31 -15.25 6.94
N TYR A 65 19.45 -15.52 7.93
CA TYR A 65 18.26 -14.70 8.22
C TYR A 65 18.58 -13.22 8.47
N ARG A 66 19.78 -12.90 8.97
CA ARG A 66 20.21 -11.52 9.23
C ARG A 66 20.38 -10.76 7.92
N THR A 67 20.83 -11.44 6.86
CA THR A 67 20.90 -10.86 5.50
C THR A 67 19.50 -10.50 5.01
N HIS A 68 18.51 -11.38 5.21
CA HIS A 68 17.11 -11.08 4.88
C HIS A 68 16.61 -9.86 5.65
N TYR A 69 16.86 -9.81 6.95
CA TYR A 69 16.42 -8.71 7.82
C TYR A 69 17.07 -7.37 7.41
N ASN A 70 18.38 -7.36 7.15
CA ASN A 70 19.11 -6.15 6.76
C ASN A 70 18.76 -5.67 5.35
N ASN A 71 18.30 -6.56 4.48
CA ASN A 71 17.85 -6.22 3.12
C ASN A 71 16.33 -6.02 3.05
N ARG A 72 15.61 -6.00 4.18
CA ARG A 72 14.24 -5.53 4.19
C ARG A 72 14.22 -4.02 3.97
N ASP A 73 13.49 -3.63 2.95
CA ASP A 73 13.12 -2.27 2.66
C ASP A 73 12.09 -1.80 3.70
N PHE A 74 12.62 -1.32 4.83
CA PHE A 74 11.85 -0.66 5.88
C PHE A 74 11.27 0.68 5.38
N PRO A 75 10.23 1.23 6.04
CA PRO A 75 9.54 2.45 5.58
C PRO A 75 10.44 3.64 5.21
N ARG A 76 11.65 3.74 5.80
CA ARG A 76 12.61 4.82 5.60
C ARG A 76 13.06 5.03 4.14
N VAL A 77 13.15 3.97 3.32
CA VAL A 77 13.58 4.12 1.92
C VAL A 77 12.48 4.79 1.10
N ARG A 78 11.24 4.30 1.24
CA ARG A 78 10.07 4.87 0.53
C ARG A 78 9.63 6.23 1.08
N THR A 79 9.91 6.53 2.34
CA THR A 79 9.80 7.88 2.92
C THR A 79 10.55 8.92 2.09
N GLY A 80 11.76 8.61 1.63
CA GLY A 80 12.54 9.52 0.78
C GLY A 80 11.88 9.80 -0.57
N ILE A 81 11.24 8.79 -1.16
CA ILE A 81 10.47 8.92 -2.40
C ILE A 81 9.24 9.80 -2.18
N ALA A 82 8.47 9.54 -1.12
CA ALA A 82 7.29 10.35 -0.77
C ALA A 82 7.65 11.82 -0.55
N MET A 83 8.77 12.10 0.13
CA MET A 83 9.29 13.45 0.33
C MET A 83 9.70 14.11 -1.01
N ALA A 84 10.34 13.36 -1.90
CA ALA A 84 10.69 13.86 -3.23
C ALA A 84 9.45 14.20 -4.06
N VAL A 85 8.41 13.36 -4.00
CA VAL A 85 7.12 13.60 -4.67
C VAL A 85 6.43 14.83 -4.10
N ALA A 86 6.39 14.99 -2.77
CA ALA A 86 5.80 16.16 -2.13
C ALA A 86 6.45 17.46 -2.62
N LYS A 87 7.80 17.51 -2.60
CA LYS A 87 8.56 18.65 -3.09
C LYS A 87 8.35 18.93 -4.58
N PHE A 88 8.23 17.88 -5.39
CA PHE A 88 7.93 18.00 -6.82
C PHE A 88 6.54 18.61 -7.05
N ILE A 89 5.52 18.19 -6.30
CA ILE A 89 4.18 18.77 -6.40
C ILE A 89 4.18 20.25 -6.00
N GLU A 90 4.89 20.58 -4.92
CA GLU A 90 5.02 21.97 -4.46
C GLU A 90 5.76 22.85 -5.49
N SER A 91 6.86 22.36 -6.07
CA SER A 91 7.66 23.14 -7.02
C SER A 91 6.98 23.33 -8.37
N GLU A 92 6.36 22.27 -8.91
CA GLU A 92 5.81 22.30 -10.26
C GLU A 92 4.36 22.81 -10.31
N TYR A 93 3.58 22.57 -9.26
CA TYR A 93 2.14 22.83 -9.28
C TYR A 93 1.65 23.78 -8.17
N GLY A 94 2.49 24.13 -7.19
CA GLY A 94 2.16 25.11 -6.15
C GLY A 94 1.13 24.64 -5.11
N TYR A 95 0.91 23.33 -4.98
CA TYR A 95 -0.01 22.76 -3.97
C TYR A 95 0.75 22.23 -2.76
N TYR A 96 0.19 22.43 -1.57
CA TYR A 96 0.75 21.92 -0.33
C TYR A 96 0.77 20.40 -0.31
N SER A 97 1.93 19.83 0.03
CA SER A 97 2.12 18.38 0.03
C SER A 97 3.01 17.93 1.17
N ILE A 98 2.68 16.80 1.79
CA ILE A 98 3.50 16.18 2.84
C ILE A 98 3.88 14.76 2.43
N GLY A 99 5.17 14.46 2.54
CA GLY A 99 5.72 13.14 2.24
C GLY A 99 5.81 12.22 3.46
N GLN A 100 5.46 12.70 4.66
CA GLN A 100 5.53 11.96 5.92
C GLN A 100 4.26 12.18 6.72
N VAL A 101 3.78 11.12 7.37
CA VAL A 101 2.66 11.16 8.30
C VAL A 101 3.19 11.13 9.74
N PRO A 102 2.40 11.59 10.73
CA PRO A 102 2.75 11.46 12.14
C PRO A 102 3.07 10.00 12.52
N PRO A 103 4.00 9.77 13.46
CA PRO A 103 4.30 8.43 13.92
C PRO A 103 3.09 7.82 14.65
N PRO A 104 2.94 6.48 14.61
CA PRO A 104 1.89 5.79 15.35
C PRO A 104 2.02 6.04 16.86
N ILE A 105 0.88 6.12 17.56
CA ILE A 105 0.83 6.13 19.02
C ILE A 105 0.60 4.69 19.48
N GLY A 106 1.66 4.03 19.94
CA GLY A 106 1.62 2.60 20.28
C GLY A 106 1.24 1.74 19.06
N PHE A 107 0.18 0.95 19.18
CA PHE A 107 -0.37 0.14 18.09
C PHE A 107 -1.35 0.89 17.19
N ASN A 108 -1.64 2.17 17.46
CA ASN A 108 -2.61 2.94 16.70
C ASN A 108 -1.94 3.76 15.58
N PRO A 109 -2.07 3.37 14.30
CA PRO A 109 -1.43 4.08 13.20
C PRO A 109 -2.14 5.39 12.88
N SER A 110 -1.42 6.48 12.64
CA SER A 110 -2.03 7.76 12.25
C SER A 110 -2.75 7.72 10.89
N LEU A 111 -2.39 6.79 10.02
CA LEU A 111 -3.06 6.56 8.74
C LEU A 111 -2.86 5.09 8.31
N SER A 112 -3.91 4.47 7.76
CA SER A 112 -3.82 3.11 7.22
C SER A 112 -3.31 3.11 5.77
N PHE A 113 -2.02 2.85 5.57
CA PHE A 113 -1.46 2.76 4.21
C PHE A 113 -2.08 1.63 3.38
N LYS A 114 -2.57 0.56 4.03
CA LYS A 114 -3.29 -0.51 3.35
C LYS A 114 -4.60 0.00 2.75
N LEU A 115 -5.37 0.80 3.50
CA LEU A 115 -6.60 1.40 2.98
C LEU A 115 -6.30 2.34 1.81
N CYS A 116 -5.26 3.19 1.92
CA CYS A 116 -4.86 4.06 0.82
C CYS A 116 -4.47 3.25 -0.44
N ALA A 117 -3.69 2.18 -0.28
CA ALA A 117 -3.27 1.33 -1.38
C ALA A 117 -4.44 0.60 -2.07
N GLU A 118 -5.41 0.13 -1.27
CA GLU A 118 -6.65 -0.46 -1.76
C GLU A 118 -7.46 0.54 -2.59
N MET A 119 -7.66 1.76 -2.06
CA MET A 119 -8.35 2.84 -2.77
C MET A 119 -7.61 3.31 -4.02
N ALA A 120 -6.29 3.13 -4.08
CA ALA A 120 -5.45 3.47 -5.22
C ALA A 120 -5.29 2.34 -6.24
N GLY A 121 -6.00 1.22 -6.08
CA GLY A 121 -5.93 0.09 -7.02
C GLY A 121 -4.64 -0.73 -6.97
N LEU A 122 -3.84 -0.60 -5.91
CA LEU A 122 -2.54 -1.27 -5.79
C LEU A 122 -2.63 -2.67 -5.16
N GLY A 123 -3.82 -3.15 -4.85
CA GLY A 123 -4.02 -4.50 -4.35
C GLY A 123 -5.32 -4.67 -3.56
N THR A 124 -5.54 -5.89 -3.08
CA THR A 124 -6.74 -6.28 -2.32
C THR A 124 -6.34 -7.06 -1.06
N ARG A 125 -7.24 -7.07 -0.08
CA ARG A 125 -7.02 -7.76 1.20
C ARG A 125 -6.95 -9.27 1.00
N SER A 126 -6.03 -9.90 1.71
CA SER A 126 -5.92 -11.36 1.79
C SER A 126 -6.59 -11.92 3.04
N MET A 127 -6.87 -13.22 3.01
CA MET A 127 -7.33 -13.98 4.17
C MET A 127 -6.30 -14.02 5.31
N ALA A 128 -5.01 -13.78 5.02
CA ALA A 128 -3.97 -13.69 6.04
C ALA A 128 -4.01 -12.32 6.73
N ALA A 129 -4.88 -12.19 7.75
CA ALA A 129 -5.02 -11.01 8.59
C ALA A 129 -5.20 -9.68 7.81
N GLY A 130 -5.92 -9.73 6.68
CA GLY A 130 -6.19 -8.55 5.87
C GLY A 130 -4.93 -7.84 5.36
N ILE A 131 -3.81 -8.55 5.19
CA ILE A 131 -2.61 -8.00 4.55
C ILE A 131 -2.94 -7.78 3.08
N LEU A 132 -2.51 -6.64 2.55
CA LEU A 132 -2.77 -6.28 1.16
C LEU A 132 -1.82 -7.04 0.23
N LEU A 133 -2.39 -7.74 -0.75
CA LEU A 133 -1.64 -8.43 -1.79
C LEU A 133 -1.69 -7.64 -3.09
N ASN A 134 -0.57 -7.64 -3.81
CA ASN A 134 -0.43 -7.09 -5.14
C ASN A 134 -0.06 -8.21 -6.12
N ARG A 135 -0.65 -8.22 -7.31
CA ARG A 135 -0.50 -9.31 -8.29
C ARG A 135 0.94 -9.48 -8.80
N GLU A 136 1.71 -8.39 -8.86
CA GLU A 136 3.08 -8.39 -9.40
C GLU A 136 4.16 -8.35 -8.30
N LEU A 137 3.87 -7.60 -7.22
CA LEU A 137 4.82 -7.36 -6.12
C LEU A 137 4.65 -8.35 -4.96
N GLY A 138 3.54 -9.11 -4.92
CA GLY A 138 3.23 -10.04 -3.85
C GLY A 138 2.82 -9.31 -2.58
N LEU A 139 3.75 -9.23 -1.60
CA LEU A 139 3.58 -8.52 -0.33
C LEU A 139 4.42 -7.23 -0.33
N PRO A 140 3.94 -6.17 -1.00
CA PRO A 140 4.65 -4.90 -1.04
C PRO A 140 4.58 -4.17 0.31
N ASN A 141 5.53 -3.26 0.48
CA ASN A 141 5.48 -2.22 1.48
C ASN A 141 5.03 -0.92 0.83
N PHE A 142 4.36 -0.08 1.62
CA PHE A 142 3.75 1.16 1.13
C PHE A 142 4.32 2.39 1.83
N SER A 143 4.32 3.51 1.10
CA SER A 143 4.45 4.87 1.65
C SER A 143 3.46 5.78 0.93
N VAL A 144 3.16 6.94 1.52
CA VAL A 144 2.19 7.87 0.94
C VAL A 144 2.74 9.30 0.90
N CYS A 145 2.30 10.06 -0.09
CA CYS A 145 2.39 11.51 -0.14
C CYS A 145 0.95 12.06 -0.18
N ILE A 146 0.61 12.93 0.78
CA ILE A 146 -0.71 13.57 0.88
C ILE A 146 -0.61 14.96 0.29
N THR A 147 -1.59 15.38 -0.52
CA THR A 147 -1.57 16.70 -1.16
C THR A 147 -2.95 17.35 -1.18
N THR A 148 -2.98 18.69 -1.15
CA THR A 148 -4.19 19.49 -1.41
C THR A 148 -4.54 19.56 -2.90
N MET A 149 -3.65 19.09 -3.78
CA MET A 149 -3.89 19.04 -5.22
C MET A 149 -5.02 18.06 -5.57
N PRO A 150 -6.08 18.50 -6.29
CA PRO A 150 -7.09 17.57 -6.79
C PRO A 150 -6.54 16.80 -7.99
N LEU A 151 -6.30 15.51 -7.82
CA LEU A 151 -5.83 14.61 -8.88
C LEU A 151 -6.91 13.57 -9.22
N PRO A 152 -7.04 13.17 -10.50
CA PRO A 152 -7.84 12.01 -10.88
C PRO A 152 -7.37 10.75 -10.11
N ALA A 153 -8.30 10.09 -9.42
CA ALA A 153 -8.01 8.89 -8.66
C ALA A 153 -8.04 7.64 -9.54
N ASP A 154 -7.13 6.71 -9.27
CA ASP A 154 -7.21 5.36 -9.76
C ASP A 154 -8.39 4.62 -9.11
N GLN A 155 -8.84 3.55 -9.75
CA GLN A 155 -9.93 2.74 -9.24
C GLN A 155 -9.41 1.57 -8.41
N PRO A 156 -10.07 1.22 -7.29
CA PRO A 156 -9.82 -0.03 -6.61
C PRO A 156 -9.98 -1.22 -7.56
N LEU A 157 -9.23 -2.28 -7.32
CA LEU A 157 -9.40 -3.52 -8.07
C LEU A 157 -10.75 -4.15 -7.73
N THR A 158 -11.47 -4.61 -8.75
CA THR A 158 -12.74 -5.32 -8.58
C THR A 158 -12.51 -6.78 -8.20
N ASP A 159 -11.49 -7.40 -8.77
CA ASP A 159 -11.21 -8.82 -8.56
C ASP A 159 -10.25 -9.01 -7.38
N PRO A 160 -10.63 -9.82 -6.37
CA PRO A 160 -9.74 -10.13 -5.27
C PRO A 160 -8.51 -10.91 -5.77
N ILE A 161 -7.34 -10.59 -5.20
CA ILE A 161 -6.06 -11.25 -5.52
C ILE A 161 -5.89 -12.52 -4.68
N CYS A 162 -6.54 -12.57 -3.52
CA CYS A 162 -6.65 -13.77 -2.68
C CYS A 162 -8.02 -14.43 -2.95
N PRO A 163 -8.10 -15.76 -3.11
CA PRO A 163 -7.02 -16.74 -3.04
C PRO A 163 -6.12 -16.76 -4.30
N HIS A 164 -4.82 -16.98 -4.10
CA HIS A 164 -3.92 -17.30 -5.21
C HIS A 164 -4.29 -18.67 -5.81
N PRO A 165 -4.10 -18.93 -7.12
CA PRO A 165 -4.42 -20.23 -7.74
C PRO A 165 -3.87 -21.44 -6.97
N SER A 166 -2.63 -21.36 -6.48
CA SER A 166 -2.03 -22.42 -5.65
C SER A 166 -2.77 -22.66 -4.33
N CYS A 167 -3.38 -21.62 -3.73
CA CYS A 167 -4.23 -21.79 -2.55
C CYS A 167 -5.53 -22.51 -2.91
N VAL A 168 -6.10 -22.25 -4.10
CA VAL A 168 -7.28 -22.96 -4.59
C VAL A 168 -6.97 -24.44 -4.81
N GLU A 169 -5.83 -24.76 -5.44
CA GLU A 169 -5.39 -26.15 -5.63
C GLU A 169 -5.16 -26.87 -4.29
N LEU A 170 -4.50 -26.22 -3.33
CA LEU A 170 -4.29 -26.76 -1.99
C LEU A 170 -5.61 -27.02 -1.28
N TRP A 171 -6.57 -26.10 -1.38
CA TRP A 171 -7.90 -26.28 -0.83
C TRP A 171 -8.61 -27.49 -1.45
N GLN A 172 -8.55 -27.66 -2.77
CA GLN A 172 -9.19 -28.81 -3.42
C GLN A 172 -8.59 -30.14 -2.96
N LYS A 173 -7.27 -30.19 -2.75
CA LYS A 173 -6.55 -31.41 -2.36
C LYS A 173 -6.63 -31.73 -0.86
N HIS A 174 -6.52 -30.70 -0.01
CA HIS A 174 -6.30 -30.87 1.43
C HIS A 174 -7.43 -30.26 2.29
N LYS A 175 -8.39 -29.56 1.69
CA LYS A 175 -9.42 -28.78 2.40
C LYS A 175 -8.83 -27.83 3.44
N SER A 176 -7.63 -27.33 3.15
CA SER A 176 -6.89 -26.38 3.97
C SER A 176 -5.96 -25.55 3.07
N THR A 177 -5.50 -24.42 3.60
CA THR A 177 -4.50 -23.53 3.00
C THR A 177 -3.44 -23.21 4.05
N PRO A 178 -2.24 -22.70 3.70
CA PRO A 178 -1.21 -22.45 4.69
C PRO A 178 -1.63 -21.51 5.82
N CYS A 179 -2.53 -20.55 5.57
CA CYS A 179 -3.08 -19.70 6.63
C CYS A 179 -4.09 -20.46 7.50
N LEU A 180 -4.94 -21.30 6.91
CA LEU A 180 -5.93 -22.09 7.63
C LEU A 180 -5.35 -23.22 8.47
N ASP A 181 -4.24 -23.81 8.03
CA ASP A 181 -3.60 -24.94 8.71
C ASP A 181 -2.98 -24.53 10.06
N VAL A 182 -2.59 -23.26 10.20
CA VAL A 182 -1.84 -22.77 11.37
C VAL A 182 -2.65 -21.81 12.25
N CYS A 183 -3.62 -21.10 11.68
CA CYS A 183 -4.37 -20.07 12.38
C CYS A 183 -5.83 -20.51 12.55
N PRO A 184 -6.22 -21.03 13.73
CA PRO A 184 -7.59 -21.48 13.99
C PRO A 184 -8.61 -20.33 13.93
N GLU A 185 -8.14 -19.08 14.02
CA GLU A 185 -8.94 -17.86 14.07
C GLU A 185 -9.06 -17.14 12.70
N CYS A 186 -8.29 -17.55 11.69
CA CYS A 186 -8.13 -16.75 10.47
C CYS A 186 -9.28 -16.88 9.46
N LEU A 187 -10.31 -17.68 9.72
CA LEU A 187 -11.56 -17.68 8.94
C LEU A 187 -12.78 -17.95 9.83
N SER A 188 -13.64 -16.95 9.97
CA SER A 188 -15.08 -17.15 10.10
C SER A 188 -15.71 -16.76 8.76
N GLY A 189 -16.22 -17.74 8.00
CA GLY A 189 -16.91 -17.50 6.71
C GLY A 189 -16.91 -18.73 5.80
N GLU A 190 -17.94 -18.84 4.95
CA GLU A 190 -18.07 -19.88 3.94
C GLU A 190 -17.62 -19.34 2.56
N LEU A 191 -17.00 -20.19 1.73
CA LEU A 191 -16.78 -19.87 0.32
C LEU A 191 -18.09 -20.12 -0.42
N GLU A 192 -18.82 -19.06 -0.78
CA GLU A 192 -19.94 -19.18 -1.71
C GLU A 192 -19.41 -19.62 -3.08
N GLY A 193 -20.00 -20.70 -3.61
CA GLY A 193 -19.65 -21.29 -4.90
C GLY A 193 -20.29 -20.60 -6.09
#